data_AF-A0A7V7Z8W8-F1
#
_entry.id   AF-A0A7V7Z8W8-F1
#
_cell.length_a   1.000
_cell.length_b   1.000
_cell.length_c   1.000
_cell.angle_alpha   90.00
_cell.angle_beta   90.00
_cell.angle_gamma   90.00
#
_symmetry.space_group_name_H-M   'P 1'
#
loop_
_entity.id
_entity.type
_entity.pdbx_description
1 polymer ?
#
loop_
_entity_poly.entity_id
_entity_poly.type
_entity_poly.pdbx_seq_one_letter_code
_entity_poly.pdbx_strand_id
1 'polypeptide(L)'
;MPFLTLHPDGRGAEKFIENCSLAAIERYLSQPKFVYQIAYLDGELAGVVAMRDNSHLFHLFVPRALHRRGIARQLWQAASSASLARAEVLAFTVNSSLRALPFYEQLGFVATGPKVEADGIAYIPMHKLGVSSAIRTRPHPLS
;
A
#
# COMPACT_ATOMS: atom_id res chain seq x y z
N MET A 1 0.79 2.95 -17.90
CA MET A 1 0.40 1.61 -17.43
C MET A 1 1.06 1.32 -16.09
N PRO A 2 0.35 0.65 -15.17
CA PRO A 2 0.86 0.37 -13.83
C PRO A 2 2.10 -0.53 -13.93
N PHE A 3 3.06 -0.31 -13.03
CA PHE A 3 4.37 -0.98 -13.05
C PHE A 3 4.34 -2.50 -12.79
N LEU A 4 3.14 -3.07 -12.68
CA LEU A 4 2.89 -4.47 -12.36
C LEU A 4 2.72 -5.34 -13.61
N THR A 5 2.39 -4.79 -14.78
CA THR A 5 2.11 -5.59 -15.98
C THR A 5 3.40 -6.19 -16.55
N LEU A 6 3.35 -7.47 -16.96
CA LEU A 6 4.47 -8.15 -17.63
C LEU A 6 4.76 -7.52 -18.99
N HIS A 7 3.71 -7.06 -19.67
CA HIS A 7 3.80 -6.39 -20.95
C HIS A 7 3.45 -4.89 -20.82
N PRO A 8 4.21 -3.98 -21.47
CA PRO A 8 3.98 -2.53 -21.34
C PRO A 8 2.61 -2.05 -21.82
N ASP A 9 1.99 -2.76 -22.77
CA ASP A 9 0.65 -2.49 -23.29
C ASP A 9 -0.47 -3.11 -22.45
N GLY A 10 -0.12 -3.85 -21.39
CA GLY A 10 -1.07 -4.47 -20.48
C GLY A 10 -1.65 -5.81 -20.96
N ARG A 11 -1.20 -6.36 -22.09
CA ARG A 11 -1.70 -7.67 -22.56
C ARG A 11 -1.48 -8.75 -21.48
N GLY A 12 -2.49 -9.59 -21.26
CA GLY A 12 -2.50 -10.63 -20.24
C GLY A 12 -2.84 -10.16 -18.83
N ALA A 13 -2.86 -8.83 -18.57
CA ALA A 13 -3.17 -8.24 -17.28
C ALA A 13 -4.61 -7.71 -17.21
N GLU A 14 -5.52 -8.24 -18.03
CA GLU A 14 -6.89 -7.74 -18.18
C GLU A 14 -7.64 -7.75 -16.85
N LYS A 15 -7.48 -8.81 -16.05
CA LYS A 15 -8.07 -8.89 -14.70
C LYS A 15 -7.56 -7.78 -13.78
N PHE A 16 -6.28 -7.44 -13.87
CA PHE A 16 -5.72 -6.35 -13.06
C PHE A 16 -6.32 -5.01 -13.48
N ILE A 17 -6.42 -4.77 -14.80
CA ILE A 17 -7.01 -3.56 -15.36
C ILE A 17 -8.49 -3.43 -14.97
N GLU A 18 -9.24 -4.53 -15.06
CA GLU A 18 -10.65 -4.59 -14.64
C GLU A 18 -10.82 -4.28 -13.15
N ASN A 19 -9.91 -4.78 -12.29
CA ASN A 19 -9.89 -4.46 -10.86
C ASN A 19 -9.50 -3.00 -10.56
N CYS A 20 -9.05 -2.23 -11.56
CA CYS A 20 -8.84 -0.78 -11.46
C CYS A 20 -9.91 0.03 -12.22
N SER A 21 -10.94 -0.62 -12.76
CA SER A 21 -12.07 0.06 -13.41
C SER A 21 -12.91 0.87 -12.43
N LEU A 22 -13.68 1.84 -12.93
CA LEU A 22 -14.61 2.63 -12.12
C LEU A 22 -15.55 1.72 -11.31
N ALA A 23 -16.18 0.74 -11.96
CA ALA A 23 -17.09 -0.19 -11.30
C ALA A 23 -16.40 -1.02 -10.20
N ALA A 24 -15.14 -1.41 -10.39
CA ALA A 24 -14.37 -2.11 -9.35
C ALA A 24 -14.06 -1.17 -8.17
N ILE A 25 -13.65 0.06 -8.44
CA ILE A 25 -13.37 1.06 -7.38
C ILE A 25 -14.64 1.37 -6.58
N GLU A 26 -15.79 1.60 -7.23
CA GLU A 26 -17.09 1.80 -6.58
C GLU A 26 -17.44 0.62 -5.65
N ARG A 27 -17.24 -0.61 -6.15
CA ARG A 27 -17.46 -1.83 -5.36
C ARG A 27 -16.51 -1.93 -4.16
N TYR A 28 -15.26 -1.47 -4.27
CA TYR A 28 -14.36 -1.46 -3.11
C TYR A 28 -14.77 -0.41 -2.10
N LEU A 29 -15.15 0.79 -2.54
CA LEU A 29 -15.57 1.89 -1.67
C LEU A 29 -16.85 1.55 -0.88
N SER A 30 -17.74 0.71 -1.43
CA SER A 30 -18.95 0.26 -0.73
C SER A 30 -18.71 -0.81 0.34
N GLN A 31 -17.49 -1.35 0.44
CA GLN A 31 -17.15 -2.41 1.38
C GLN A 31 -16.32 -1.89 2.56
N PRO A 32 -16.76 -2.12 3.82
CA PRO A 32 -16.11 -1.54 5.01
C PRO A 32 -14.69 -2.07 5.27
N LYS A 33 -14.32 -3.18 4.63
CA LYS A 33 -12.98 -3.74 4.72
C LYS A 33 -11.94 -2.96 3.92
N PHE A 34 -12.35 -2.06 3.02
CA PHE A 34 -11.46 -1.18 2.29
C PHE A 34 -11.56 0.24 2.87
N VAL A 35 -10.41 0.80 3.22
CA VAL A 35 -10.31 2.18 3.69
C VAL A 35 -9.40 2.93 2.73
N TYR A 36 -9.98 3.89 2.01
CA TYR A 36 -9.28 4.75 1.07
C TYR A 36 -8.94 6.09 1.72
N GLN A 37 -7.75 6.61 1.44
CA GLN A 37 -7.35 7.97 1.72
C GLN A 37 -6.75 8.59 0.46
N ILE A 38 -6.93 9.89 0.30
CA ILE A 38 -6.50 10.63 -0.88
C ILE A 38 -5.61 11.80 -0.47
N ALA A 39 -4.64 12.13 -1.32
CA ALA A 39 -3.79 13.30 -1.17
C ALA A 39 -4.17 14.33 -2.22
N TYR A 40 -4.26 15.59 -1.82
CA TYR A 40 -4.37 16.73 -2.73
C TYR A 40 -3.07 17.53 -2.72
N LEU A 41 -2.70 18.07 -3.88
CA LEU A 41 -1.62 19.03 -4.04
C LEU A 41 -2.15 20.17 -4.91
N ASP A 42 -2.12 21.39 -4.40
CA ASP A 42 -2.61 22.58 -5.11
C ASP A 42 -4.07 22.45 -5.62
N GLY A 43 -4.93 21.77 -4.85
CA GLY A 43 -6.32 21.52 -5.19
C GLY A 43 -6.56 20.30 -6.10
N GLU A 44 -5.50 19.68 -6.62
CA GLU A 44 -5.57 18.55 -7.54
C GLU A 44 -5.32 17.21 -6.85
N LEU A 45 -5.98 16.14 -7.30
CA LEU A 45 -5.78 14.80 -6.76
C LEU A 45 -4.36 14.30 -7.08
N ALA A 46 -3.53 14.25 -6.04
CA ALA A 46 -2.10 13.96 -6.14
C ALA A 46 -1.76 12.48 -5.84
N GLY A 47 -2.68 11.73 -5.26
CA GLY A 47 -2.51 10.30 -5.06
C GLY A 47 -3.59 9.67 -4.19
N VAL A 48 -3.57 8.35 -4.15
CA VAL A 48 -4.52 7.53 -3.40
C VAL A 48 -3.79 6.39 -2.71
N VAL A 49 -4.28 6.02 -1.53
CA VAL A 49 -3.89 4.82 -0.80
C VAL A 49 -5.12 4.07 -0.31
N ALA A 50 -5.08 2.74 -0.34
CA ALA A 50 -6.14 1.90 0.18
C ALA A 50 -5.56 0.79 1.05
N MET A 51 -6.13 0.62 2.23
CA MET A 51 -5.91 -0.54 3.09
C MET A 51 -7.08 -1.51 2.95
N ARG A 52 -6.79 -2.81 2.82
CA ARG A 52 -7.76 -3.90 2.89
C ARG A 52 -7.57 -4.67 4.20
N ASP A 53 -8.67 -4.98 4.88
CA ASP A 53 -8.67 -5.75 6.14
C ASP A 53 -7.70 -5.16 7.19
N ASN A 54 -7.61 -3.83 7.23
CA ASN A 54 -6.74 -3.03 8.11
C ASN A 54 -5.22 -3.23 7.95
N SER A 55 -4.75 -4.19 7.16
CA SER A 55 -3.35 -4.66 7.20
C SER A 55 -2.71 -4.84 5.82
N HIS A 56 -3.49 -5.06 4.77
CA HIS A 56 -2.96 -5.20 3.42
C HIS A 56 -3.00 -3.86 2.67
N LEU A 57 -1.83 -3.34 2.29
CA LEU A 57 -1.72 -2.18 1.42
C LEU A 57 -2.17 -2.58 0.01
N PHE A 58 -3.43 -2.28 -0.29
CA PHE A 58 -4.13 -2.75 -1.48
C PHE A 58 -3.82 -1.89 -2.71
N HIS A 59 -4.03 -0.58 -2.60
CA HIS A 59 -3.70 0.38 -3.65
C HIS A 59 -2.77 1.46 -3.10
N LEU A 60 -1.75 1.85 -3.88
CA LEU A 60 -0.95 3.03 -3.63
C LEU A 60 -0.49 3.60 -4.97
N PHE A 61 -1.14 4.68 -5.40
CA PHE A 61 -0.89 5.28 -6.71
C PHE A 61 -0.64 6.78 -6.57
N VAL A 62 0.42 7.24 -7.24
CA VAL A 62 0.78 8.65 -7.40
C VAL A 62 1.08 8.87 -8.88
N PRO A 63 0.56 9.93 -9.52
CA PRO A 63 0.88 10.27 -10.90
C PRO A 63 2.39 10.38 -11.10
N ARG A 64 2.91 9.86 -12.22
CA ARG A 64 4.36 9.83 -12.50
C ARG A 64 5.01 11.22 -12.43
N ALA A 65 4.30 12.27 -12.87
CA ALA A 65 4.77 13.66 -12.82
C ALA A 65 4.99 14.19 -11.38
N LEU A 66 4.37 13.55 -10.40
CA LEU A 66 4.44 13.92 -8.97
C LEU A 66 5.32 12.95 -8.16
N HIS A 67 6.01 12.01 -8.81
CA HIS A 67 6.96 11.13 -8.14
C HIS A 67 8.13 11.92 -7.54
N ARG A 68 8.82 11.29 -6.57
CA ARG A 68 10.01 11.86 -5.87
C ARG A 68 9.72 13.12 -5.03
N ARG A 69 8.44 13.42 -4.76
CA ARG A 69 8.00 14.52 -3.88
C ARG A 69 7.52 14.06 -2.49
N GLY A 70 7.72 12.79 -2.14
CA GLY A 70 7.33 12.23 -0.83
C GLY A 70 5.84 11.90 -0.65
N ILE A 71 4.98 12.16 -1.65
CA ILE A 71 3.52 11.94 -1.57
C ILE A 71 3.17 10.50 -1.19
N ALA A 72 3.74 9.50 -1.88
CA ALA A 72 3.48 8.09 -1.60
C ALA A 72 3.88 7.69 -0.17
N ARG A 73 4.96 8.29 0.36
CA ARG A 73 5.41 8.08 1.74
C ARG A 73 4.41 8.68 2.72
N GLN A 74 3.92 9.90 2.49
CA GLN A 74 2.92 10.54 3.35
C GLN A 74 1.59 9.76 3.37
N LEU A 75 1.11 9.34 2.20
CA LEU A 75 -0.06 8.47 2.07
C LEU A 75 0.10 7.18 2.86
N TRP A 76 1.25 6.50 2.75
CA TRP A 76 1.55 5.31 3.52
C TRP A 76 1.54 5.57 5.05
N GLN A 77 2.16 6.66 5.51
CA GLN A 77 2.17 6.98 6.94
C GLN A 77 0.74 7.25 7.45
N ALA A 78 -0.05 8.04 6.73
CA ALA A 78 -1.43 8.32 7.12
C ALA A 78 -2.29 7.04 7.17
N ALA A 79 -2.15 6.16 6.17
CA ALA A 79 -2.86 4.89 6.13
C ALA A 79 -2.45 3.94 7.27
N SER A 80 -1.15 3.74 7.47
CA SER A 80 -0.64 2.82 8.49
C SER A 80 -0.89 3.33 9.92
N SER A 81 -0.78 4.64 10.17
CA SER A 81 -1.16 5.25 11.45
C SER A 81 -2.65 5.07 11.74
N ALA A 82 -3.52 5.28 10.75
CA ALA A 82 -4.96 5.03 10.91
C ALA A 82 -5.26 3.55 11.21
N SER A 83 -4.58 2.63 10.53
CA SER A 83 -4.71 1.20 10.80
C SER A 83 -4.30 0.81 12.23
N LEU A 84 -3.17 1.33 12.71
CA LEU A 84 -2.67 1.09 14.07
C LEU A 84 -3.55 1.72 15.15
N ALA A 85 -4.18 2.86 14.86
CA ALA A 85 -5.12 3.49 15.77
C ALA A 85 -6.44 2.71 15.89
N ARG A 86 -6.83 1.98 14.83
CA ARG A 86 -8.08 1.21 14.78
C ARG A 86 -7.99 -0.13 15.50
N ALA A 87 -6.87 -0.83 15.38
CA ALA A 87 -6.66 -2.15 15.98
C ALA A 87 -5.18 -2.51 16.05
N GLU A 88 -4.86 -3.55 16.83
CA GLU A 88 -3.54 -4.17 16.76
C GLU A 88 -3.30 -4.72 15.34
N VAL A 89 -2.11 -4.42 14.80
CA VAL A 89 -1.67 -4.91 13.49
C VAL A 89 -0.33 -5.60 13.70
N LEU A 90 -0.29 -6.92 13.53
CA LEU A 90 0.97 -7.68 13.64
C LEU A 90 1.94 -7.31 12.53
N ALA A 91 1.43 -7.27 11.30
CA ALA A 91 2.20 -6.90 10.12
C ALA A 91 1.29 -6.26 9.07
N PHE A 92 1.89 -5.33 8.33
CA PHE A 92 1.38 -4.83 7.08
C PHE A 92 1.93 -5.66 5.93
N THR A 93 1.12 -5.90 4.90
CA THR A 93 1.56 -6.65 3.71
C THR A 93 1.31 -5.85 2.43
N VAL A 94 2.11 -6.12 1.40
CA VAL A 94 1.94 -5.53 0.07
C VAL A 94 2.45 -6.49 -1.00
N ASN A 95 1.82 -6.46 -2.18
CA ASN A 95 2.38 -7.05 -3.39
C ASN A 95 3.10 -5.95 -4.17
N SER A 96 4.42 -5.84 -3.99
CA SER A 96 5.21 -4.78 -4.60
C SER A 96 5.51 -5.08 -6.06
N SER A 97 5.30 -4.13 -6.97
CA SER A 97 5.93 -4.20 -8.30
C SER A 97 7.46 -4.23 -8.17
N LEU A 98 8.14 -4.82 -9.16
CA LEU A 98 9.61 -4.85 -9.19
C LEU A 98 10.22 -3.44 -9.12
N ARG A 99 9.56 -2.45 -9.71
CA ARG A 99 10.01 -1.05 -9.72
C ARG A 99 9.81 -0.34 -8.38
N ALA A 100 8.84 -0.77 -7.59
CA ALA A 100 8.53 -0.19 -6.28
C ALA A 100 9.28 -0.88 -5.14
N LEU A 101 10.00 -1.98 -5.41
CA LEU A 101 10.74 -2.73 -4.39
C LEU A 101 11.67 -1.83 -3.55
N PRO A 102 12.55 -0.98 -4.15
CA PRO A 102 13.42 -0.11 -3.36
C PRO A 102 12.64 0.92 -2.53
N PHE A 103 11.46 1.34 -2.99
CA PHE A 103 10.62 2.25 -2.24
C PHE A 103 10.06 1.58 -0.97
N TYR A 104 9.56 0.35 -1.08
CA TYR A 104 9.03 -0.38 0.07
C TYR A 104 10.13 -0.82 1.05
N GLU A 105 11.31 -1.20 0.56
CA GLU A 105 12.48 -1.46 1.40
C GLU A 105 12.86 -0.23 2.24
N GLN A 106 12.85 0.97 1.65
CA GLN A 106 13.07 2.23 2.39
C GLN A 106 11.97 2.59 3.39
N LEU A 107 10.80 1.94 3.31
CA LEU A 107 9.73 2.03 4.29
C LEU A 107 9.83 0.95 5.38
N GLY A 108 10.83 0.07 5.30
CA GLY A 108 11.06 -1.03 6.23
C GLY A 108 10.24 -2.28 5.92
N PHE A 109 9.68 -2.41 4.72
CA PHE A 109 9.14 -3.67 4.26
C PHE A 109 10.28 -4.61 3.84
N VAL A 110 10.08 -5.90 4.07
CA VAL A 110 11.00 -6.95 3.64
C VAL A 110 10.26 -7.97 2.78
N ALA A 111 10.93 -8.48 1.75
CA ALA A 111 10.36 -9.52 0.89
C ALA A 111 10.10 -10.80 1.70
N THR A 112 8.95 -11.44 1.46
CA THR A 112 8.56 -12.71 2.10
C THR A 112 8.76 -13.92 1.21
N GLY A 113 9.12 -13.72 -0.06
CA GLY A 113 9.26 -14.79 -1.02
C GLY A 113 9.78 -14.32 -2.38
N PRO A 114 9.87 -15.23 -3.35
CA PRO A 114 10.34 -14.91 -4.69
C PRO A 114 9.35 -14.03 -5.45
N LYS A 115 9.79 -13.51 -6.60
CA LYS A 115 8.93 -12.89 -7.60
C LYS A 115 7.82 -13.88 -7.99
N VAL A 116 6.58 -13.41 -7.95
CA VAL A 116 5.39 -14.10 -8.44
C VAL A 116 4.98 -13.49 -9.77
N GLU A 117 4.71 -14.35 -10.75
CA GLU A 117 4.10 -13.98 -12.02
C GLU A 117 2.76 -14.73 -12.13
N ALA A 118 1.66 -13.99 -12.23
CA ALA A 118 0.32 -14.55 -12.31
C ALA A 118 -0.59 -13.56 -13.03
N ASP A 119 -1.54 -14.05 -13.84
CA ASP A 119 -2.55 -13.21 -14.52
C ASP A 119 -1.94 -11.95 -15.18
N GLY A 120 -0.82 -12.11 -15.89
CA GLY A 120 -0.14 -11.04 -16.61
C GLY A 120 0.54 -9.97 -15.75
N ILE A 121 0.62 -10.16 -14.44
CA ILE A 121 1.32 -9.26 -13.52
C ILE A 121 2.53 -9.93 -12.84
N ALA A 122 3.53 -9.11 -12.50
CA ALA A 122 4.69 -9.50 -11.71
C ALA A 122 4.79 -8.68 -10.42
N TYR A 123 4.91 -9.36 -9.28
CA TYR A 123 5.08 -8.71 -7.99
C TYR A 123 5.97 -9.54 -7.04
N ILE A 124 6.46 -8.89 -5.99
CA ILE A 124 7.15 -9.52 -4.86
C ILE A 124 6.29 -9.29 -3.62
N PRO A 125 5.85 -10.36 -2.92
CA PRO A 125 5.14 -10.19 -1.66
C PRO A 125 6.11 -9.68 -0.60
N MET A 126 5.68 -8.68 0.16
CA MET A 126 6.47 -8.06 1.23
C MET A 126 5.64 -7.84 2.48
N HIS A 127 6.30 -7.76 3.62
CA HIS A 127 5.67 -7.39 4.88
C HIS A 127 6.50 -6.37 5.67
N LYS A 128 5.83 -5.65 6.56
CA LYS A 128 6.44 -4.77 7.57
C LYS A 128 5.75 -5.01 8.90
N LEU A 129 6.49 -5.21 9.99
CA LEU A 129 5.90 -5.32 11.32
C LEU A 129 5.09 -4.06 11.70
N GLY A 130 3.89 -4.28 12.22
CA GLY A 130 3.05 -3.22 12.76
C GLY A 130 3.46 -2.93 14.19
N VAL A 131 4.47 -2.07 14.34
CA VAL A 131 4.94 -1.69 15.67
C VAL A 131 4.06 -0.54 16.16
N SER A 132 3.21 -0.81 17.14
CA SER A 132 2.51 0.23 17.88
C SER A 132 3.51 0.96 18.77
N SER A 133 3.56 2.30 18.70
CA SER A 133 4.25 3.12 19.72
C SER A 133 3.41 3.17 21.00
N ALA A 134 3.06 2.01 21.57
CA ALA A 134 2.63 1.96 22.96
C ALA A 134 3.89 2.03 23.82
N ILE A 135 4.07 3.16 24.50
CA ILE A 135 5.14 3.42 25.46
C ILE A 135 5.31 2.21 26.38
N ARG A 136 6.48 1.55 26.32
CA ARG A 136 6.93 0.66 27.40
C ARG A 136 7.26 1.54 28.60
N THR A 137 6.29 1.87 29.44
CA THR A 137 6.57 2.38 30.78
C THR A 137 7.29 1.26 31.53
N ARG A 138 8.61 1.38 31.70
CA ARG A 138 9.34 0.53 32.64
C ARG A 138 8.75 0.80 34.02
N PRO A 139 8.31 -0.22 34.80
CA PRO A 139 7.98 0.02 36.19
C PRO A 139 9.24 0.52 36.90
N HIS A 140 9.11 1.67 37.56
CA HIS A 140 10.12 2.24 38.43
C HIS A 140 10.34 1.23 39.59
N PRO A 141 11.58 0.84 39.92
CA PRO A 141 11.80 -0.02 41.08
C PRO A 141 11.44 0.75 42.34
N LEU A 142 10.53 0.19 43.14
CA LEU A 142 10.26 0.65 44.48
C LEU A 142 11.53 0.47 45.32
N SER A 143 12.04 1.58 45.83
CA SER A 143 13.11 1.67 46.84
C SER A 143 12.65 1.15 48.19
#